data_AF-A0A229T268-F1
#
_entry.id   AF-A0A229T268-F1
#
_cell.length_a   1.000
_cell.length_b   1.000
_cell.length_c   1.000
_cell.angle_alpha   90.00
_cell.angle_beta   90.00
_cell.angle_gamma   90.00
#
_symmetry.space_group_name_H-M   'P 1'
#
loop_
_entity.id
_entity.type
_entity.pdbx_description
1 polymer ?
#
loop_
_entity_poly.entity_id
_entity_poly.type
_entity_poly.pdbx_seq_one_letter_code
_entity_poly.pdbx_strand_id
1 'polypeptide(L)'
;MSRKANGEGSIYRRSDGRWVGSAFVDTVGGKRKRIHVYAATRREAHDRLEDKLTTARRGVPTPDTEWSVGAYLDYWLTDVVATKNRPRTVELYSSTVRLYLKPTLGKVRLTKLSVQTVQTLLNDHLTQGRSIRMVQLMRSVLRAALSRAQREELVARNVAKLVELEAWKRKPIQPWSLDEAMRFLQAAEGHRWYLAYVMLVAYGMRRGEVLGLRWCDLDFERGIVHVTQQLQRIGSELELGPVKTEAGQRDLPLLALLREGFEGLYRERQVERDQDLVFLSSTGTPVDPKNFVRAFHEISERACLPRITVHHTRHTAATLLKNMGVPARDAQLILGHSHVTTTQQLYQHGDLSGQTKALERIEQLLTGGAAVNTAVNSDFSTGEGAIFRALTPGGPSETRTQDTLLKSYMLSEIHAISTPVISHLRARSYAHVVGWGAVKVCCNDDSRLFTVATQVRVWVDLLRLIRQTETTALIQRCFPFALLPASTLEKSPSADPREHTN
;
A
#
# COMPACT_ATOMS: atom_id res chain seq x y z
N MET A 1 -31.06 -36.99 52.10
CA MET A 1 -30.85 -36.02 51.00
C MET A 1 -29.62 -36.43 50.23
N SER A 2 -29.78 -36.85 48.98
CA SER A 2 -28.65 -37.21 48.09
C SER A 2 -27.71 -36.00 47.93
N ARG A 3 -26.41 -36.21 48.13
CA ARG A 3 -25.38 -35.18 47.96
C ARG A 3 -25.34 -34.85 46.46
N LYS A 4 -25.64 -33.59 46.12
CA LYS A 4 -25.61 -33.11 44.73
C LYS A 4 -24.28 -33.43 44.06
N ALA A 5 -24.32 -33.72 42.76
CA ALA A 5 -23.11 -34.09 42.03
C ALA A 5 -22.10 -32.93 42.05
N ASN A 6 -20.81 -33.26 42.09
CA ASN A 6 -19.73 -32.27 42.10
C ASN A 6 -19.84 -31.39 40.85
N GLY A 7 -20.13 -30.09 41.03
CA GLY A 7 -20.22 -29.10 39.95
C GLY A 7 -21.62 -28.55 39.64
N GLU A 8 -22.70 -29.08 40.23
CA GLU A 8 -24.08 -28.61 39.99
C GLU A 8 -24.41 -27.27 40.68
N GLY A 9 -23.57 -26.83 41.61
CA GLY A 9 -23.81 -25.62 42.40
C GLY A 9 -24.88 -25.77 43.49
N SER A 10 -24.91 -24.81 44.41
CA SER A 10 -25.82 -24.76 45.56
C SER A 10 -26.68 -23.49 45.50
N ILE A 11 -27.99 -23.63 45.69
CA ILE A 11 -28.92 -22.50 45.77
C ILE A 11 -29.52 -22.48 47.18
N TYR A 12 -29.38 -21.37 47.89
CA TYR A 12 -29.86 -21.20 49.25
C TYR A 12 -30.40 -19.78 49.47
N ARG A 13 -31.26 -19.60 50.48
CA ARG A 13 -31.81 -18.29 50.84
C ARG A 13 -30.92 -17.66 51.91
N ARG A 14 -30.57 -16.38 51.73
CA ARG A 14 -29.75 -15.61 52.67
C ARG A 14 -30.65 -14.88 53.69
N SER A 15 -30.07 -14.46 54.81
CA SER A 15 -30.77 -13.75 55.89
C SER A 15 -31.42 -12.43 55.46
N ASP A 16 -30.96 -11.82 54.36
CA ASP A 16 -31.51 -10.60 53.76
C ASP A 16 -32.72 -10.87 52.82
N GLY A 17 -33.22 -12.11 52.80
CA GLY A 17 -34.37 -12.51 51.98
C GLY A 17 -34.04 -12.85 50.53
N ARG A 18 -32.83 -12.56 50.02
CA ARG A 18 -32.42 -12.86 48.64
C ARG A 18 -32.00 -14.32 48.47
N TRP A 19 -32.21 -14.86 47.26
CA TRP A 19 -31.72 -16.17 46.86
C TRP A 19 -30.30 -16.08 46.29
N VAL A 20 -29.43 -16.97 46.74
CA VAL A 20 -28.02 -17.05 46.33
C VAL A 20 -27.78 -18.37 45.61
N GLY A 21 -27.39 -18.30 44.34
CA GLY A 21 -26.79 -19.44 43.63
C GLY A 21 -25.28 -19.37 43.73
N SER A 22 -24.59 -20.47 44.04
CA SER A 22 -23.13 -20.53 44.04
C SER A 22 -22.61 -21.80 43.38
N ALA A 23 -21.60 -21.68 42.52
CA ALA A 23 -20.92 -22.82 41.91
C ALA A 23 -19.42 -22.54 41.79
N PHE A 24 -18.62 -23.59 41.61
CA PHE A 24 -17.21 -23.46 41.26
C PHE A 24 -17.08 -23.46 39.74
N VAL A 25 -16.30 -22.53 39.21
CA VAL A 25 -15.90 -22.49 37.80
C VAL A 25 -14.38 -22.42 37.74
N ASP A 26 -13.81 -23.10 36.75
CA ASP A 26 -12.37 -23.04 36.50
C ASP A 26 -12.03 -21.69 35.83
N THR A 27 -10.96 -21.06 36.31
CA THR A 27 -10.45 -19.80 35.78
C THR A 27 -9.37 -20.03 34.73
N VAL A 28 -9.00 -18.97 33.99
CA VAL A 28 -7.91 -18.98 32.99
C VAL A 28 -6.62 -19.56 33.57
N GLY A 29 -6.27 -19.22 34.82
CA GLY A 29 -5.07 -19.71 35.51
C GLY A 29 -5.19 -21.12 36.09
N GLY A 30 -6.24 -21.88 35.74
CA GLY A 30 -6.46 -23.26 36.22
C GLY A 30 -6.92 -23.35 37.67
N LYS A 31 -7.34 -22.24 38.29
CA LYS A 31 -7.83 -22.22 39.68
C LYS A 31 -9.34 -22.37 39.71
N ARG A 32 -9.87 -23.05 40.74
CA ARG A 32 -11.32 -23.10 40.99
C ARG A 32 -11.79 -21.85 41.73
N LYS A 33 -12.57 -21.00 41.07
CA LYS A 33 -13.17 -19.80 41.68
C LYS A 33 -14.64 -20.03 41.96
N ARG A 34 -15.07 -19.75 43.20
CA ARG A 34 -16.48 -19.81 43.58
C ARG A 34 -17.18 -18.55 43.08
N ILE A 35 -18.17 -18.71 42.20
CA ILE A 35 -19.03 -17.63 41.73
C ILE A 35 -20.32 -17.60 42.55
N HIS A 36 -20.84 -16.39 42.75
CA HIS A 36 -22.14 -16.15 43.38
C HIS A 36 -23.05 -15.40 42.40
N VAL A 37 -24.34 -15.75 42.42
CA VAL A 37 -25.43 -15.01 41.78
C VAL A 37 -26.51 -14.74 42.80
N TYR A 38 -27.11 -13.56 42.73
CA TYR A 38 -28.15 -13.12 43.66
C TYR A 38 -29.43 -12.84 42.86
N ALA A 39 -30.59 -13.24 43.40
CA ALA A 39 -31.88 -12.94 42.79
C ALA A 39 -32.99 -12.81 43.84
N ALA A 40 -34.14 -12.27 43.43
CA ALA A 40 -35.31 -12.13 44.30
C ALA A 40 -36.05 -13.47 44.48
N THR A 41 -36.01 -14.34 43.45
CA THR A 41 -36.65 -15.67 43.49
C THR A 41 -35.63 -16.79 43.35
N ARG A 42 -36.00 -17.99 43.85
CA ARG A 42 -35.18 -19.20 43.72
C ARG A 42 -34.93 -19.57 42.26
N ARG A 43 -35.95 -19.41 41.41
CA ARG A 43 -35.89 -19.72 39.98
C ARG A 43 -34.93 -18.79 39.25
N GLU A 44 -35.04 -17.48 39.47
CA GLU A 44 -34.09 -16.52 38.87
C GLU A 44 -32.65 -16.76 39.32
N ALA A 45 -32.43 -17.18 40.58
CA ALA A 45 -31.09 -17.53 41.06
C ALA A 45 -30.55 -18.80 40.39
N HIS A 46 -31.43 -19.76 40.07
CA HIS A 46 -31.09 -20.96 39.31
C HIS A 46 -30.72 -20.60 37.87
N ASP A 47 -31.59 -19.88 37.16
CA ASP A 47 -31.40 -19.52 35.75
C ASP A 47 -30.11 -18.71 35.57
N ARG A 48 -29.85 -17.72 36.45
CA ARG A 48 -28.60 -16.94 36.44
C ARG A 48 -27.36 -17.79 36.73
N LEU A 49 -27.48 -18.84 37.55
CA LEU A 49 -26.38 -19.75 37.87
C LEU A 49 -26.10 -20.68 36.69
N GLU A 50 -27.15 -21.21 36.07
CA GLU A 50 -27.10 -22.07 34.90
C GLU A 50 -26.53 -21.33 33.69
N ASP A 51 -26.89 -20.07 33.48
CA ASP A 51 -26.30 -19.21 32.43
C ASP A 51 -24.79 -19.06 32.61
N LYS A 52 -24.33 -18.82 33.84
CA LYS A 52 -22.89 -18.71 34.15
C LYS A 52 -22.16 -20.04 33.97
N LEU A 53 -22.77 -21.15 34.40
CA LEU A 53 -22.21 -22.50 34.22
C LEU A 53 -22.15 -22.88 32.75
N THR A 54 -23.18 -22.56 31.97
CA THR A 54 -23.23 -22.80 30.53
C THR A 54 -22.18 -21.95 29.80
N THR A 55 -21.99 -20.70 30.21
CA THR A 55 -20.94 -19.82 29.67
C THR A 55 -19.55 -20.39 29.95
N ALA A 56 -19.30 -20.87 31.17
CA ALA A 56 -18.03 -21.53 31.52
C ALA A 56 -17.83 -22.85 30.75
N ARG A 57 -18.89 -23.68 30.62
CA ARG A 57 -18.87 -24.95 29.85
C ARG A 57 -18.63 -24.73 28.35
N ARG A 58 -19.07 -23.59 27.80
CA ARG A 58 -18.80 -23.18 26.42
C ARG A 58 -17.36 -22.70 26.20
N GLY A 59 -16.48 -22.85 27.19
CA GLY A 59 -15.07 -22.50 27.08
C GLY A 59 -14.79 -21.00 27.16
N VAL A 60 -15.68 -20.22 27.79
CA VAL A 60 -15.40 -18.82 28.13
C VAL A 60 -14.93 -18.79 29.59
N PRO A 61 -13.61 -18.71 29.87
CA PRO A 61 -13.11 -18.81 31.23
C PRO A 61 -13.44 -17.53 32.02
N THR A 62 -13.58 -17.66 33.33
CA THR A 62 -13.73 -16.48 34.21
C THR A 62 -12.33 -15.96 34.55
N PRO A 63 -12.03 -14.65 34.35
CA PRO A 63 -10.73 -14.10 34.71
C PRO A 63 -10.45 -14.20 36.22
N ASP A 64 -9.21 -14.51 36.57
CA ASP A 64 -8.74 -14.56 37.95
C ASP A 64 -8.81 -13.17 38.61
N THR A 65 -8.41 -12.12 37.87
CA THR A 65 -8.33 -10.73 38.32
C THR A 65 -9.40 -9.85 37.65
N GLU A 66 -10.12 -9.05 38.44
CA GLU A 66 -11.07 -8.06 37.91
C GLU A 66 -10.32 -6.80 37.46
N TRP A 67 -9.88 -6.78 36.20
CA TRP A 67 -9.25 -5.60 35.61
C TRP A 67 -10.28 -4.49 35.31
N SER A 68 -9.93 -3.24 35.62
CA SER A 68 -10.51 -2.10 34.91
C SER A 68 -9.81 -1.93 33.56
N VAL A 69 -10.48 -1.29 32.59
CA VAL A 69 -9.86 -0.98 31.30
C VAL A 69 -8.63 -0.10 31.50
N GLY A 70 -8.68 0.86 32.43
CA GLY A 70 -7.55 1.74 32.73
C GLY A 70 -6.33 0.97 33.24
N ALA A 71 -6.52 0.11 34.25
CA ALA A 71 -5.44 -0.69 34.81
C ALA A 71 -4.85 -1.65 33.77
N TYR A 72 -5.69 -2.27 32.95
CA TYR A 72 -5.22 -3.17 31.89
C TYR A 72 -4.46 -2.42 30.80
N LEU A 73 -4.87 -1.20 30.44
CA LEU A 73 -4.13 -0.38 29.47
C LEU A 73 -2.74 0.02 30.01
N ASP A 74 -2.61 0.27 31.31
CA ASP A 74 -1.32 0.59 31.94
C ASP A 74 -0.37 -0.62 31.92
N TYR A 75 -0.86 -1.80 32.29
CA TYR A 75 -0.13 -3.07 32.13
C TYR A 75 0.24 -3.32 30.66
N TRP A 76 -0.71 -3.18 29.74
CA TRP A 76 -0.46 -3.42 28.32
C TRP A 76 0.62 -2.50 27.75
N LEU A 77 0.62 -1.21 28.14
CA LEU A 77 1.66 -0.28 27.71
C LEU A 77 3.04 -0.65 28.25
N THR A 78 3.12 -1.02 29.53
CA THR A 78 4.39 -1.25 30.24
C THR A 78 4.99 -2.61 29.91
N ASP A 79 4.21 -3.68 29.94
CA ASP A 79 4.69 -5.07 29.86
C ASP A 79 4.65 -5.65 28.45
N VAL A 80 3.86 -5.05 27.55
CA VAL A 80 3.67 -5.58 26.18
C VAL A 80 4.19 -4.62 25.13
N VAL A 81 3.75 -3.36 25.16
CA VAL A 81 4.08 -2.38 24.12
C VAL A 81 5.52 -1.91 24.27
N ALA A 82 5.97 -1.56 25.48
CA ALA A 82 7.34 -1.08 25.69
C ALA A 82 8.41 -2.13 25.29
N THR A 83 8.13 -3.42 25.50
CA THR A 83 9.07 -4.51 25.19
C THR A 83 9.14 -4.82 23.69
N LYS A 84 8.03 -4.69 22.95
CA LYS A 84 7.93 -5.16 21.55
C LYS A 84 7.93 -4.05 20.51
N ASN A 85 7.57 -2.84 20.90
CA ASN A 85 7.35 -1.75 19.95
C ASN A 85 8.46 -0.71 20.03
N ARG A 86 8.75 -0.08 18.89
CA ARG A 86 9.71 1.03 18.82
C ARG A 86 9.25 2.21 19.69
N PRO A 87 10.17 3.01 20.27
CA PRO A 87 9.83 4.07 21.21
C PRO A 87 8.75 5.05 20.71
N ARG A 88 8.81 5.47 19.45
CA ARG A 88 7.79 6.33 18.80
C ARG A 88 6.37 5.74 18.85
N THR A 89 6.25 4.41 18.71
CA THR A 89 4.95 3.72 18.78
C THR A 89 4.47 3.63 20.22
N VAL A 90 5.38 3.40 21.17
CA VAL A 90 5.08 3.45 22.61
C VAL A 90 4.53 4.84 22.96
N GLU A 91 5.23 5.91 22.58
CA GLU A 91 4.80 7.30 22.83
C GLU A 91 3.41 7.59 22.24
N LEU A 92 3.16 7.16 21.00
CA LEU A 92 1.86 7.32 20.34
C LEU A 92 0.75 6.60 21.12
N TYR A 93 1.00 5.36 21.53
CA TYR A 93 0.03 4.55 22.26
C TYR A 93 -0.22 5.13 23.65
N SER A 94 0.84 5.45 24.39
CA SER A 94 0.77 6.08 25.72
C SER A 94 0.02 7.40 25.69
N SER A 95 0.31 8.27 24.70
CA SER A 95 -0.41 9.54 24.53
C SER A 95 -1.89 9.31 24.20
N THR A 96 -2.20 8.35 23.33
CA THR A 96 -3.58 8.04 22.94
C THR A 96 -4.37 7.50 24.12
N VAL A 97 -3.78 6.58 24.88
CA VAL A 97 -4.36 5.98 26.09
C VAL A 97 -4.60 7.05 27.15
N ARG A 98 -3.59 7.86 27.48
CA ARG A 98 -3.65 8.88 28.52
C ARG A 98 -4.68 9.97 28.22
N LEU A 99 -4.70 10.48 26.98
CA LEU A 99 -5.47 11.66 26.62
C LEU A 99 -6.92 11.36 26.20
N TYR A 100 -7.19 10.17 25.65
CA TYR A 100 -8.50 9.90 25.02
C TYR A 100 -9.19 8.64 25.56
N LEU A 101 -8.45 7.56 25.85
CA LEU A 101 -9.09 6.31 26.27
C LEU A 101 -9.33 6.24 27.78
N LYS A 102 -8.31 6.49 28.61
CA LYS A 102 -8.42 6.40 30.08
C LYS A 102 -9.42 7.38 30.69
N PRO A 103 -9.53 8.65 30.24
CA PRO A 103 -10.48 9.60 30.84
C PRO A 103 -11.93 9.08 30.84
N THR A 104 -12.33 8.40 29.76
CA THR A 104 -13.71 7.92 29.59
C THR A 104 -13.87 6.45 29.98
N LEU A 105 -12.96 5.57 29.53
CA LEU A 105 -13.09 4.12 29.72
C LEU A 105 -12.38 3.60 30.97
N GLY A 106 -11.49 4.38 31.58
CA GLY A 106 -10.55 3.88 32.59
C GLY A 106 -11.22 3.21 33.79
N LYS A 107 -12.39 3.70 34.20
CA LYS A 107 -13.17 3.17 35.32
C LYS A 107 -14.06 1.97 34.96
N VAL A 108 -14.27 1.72 33.66
CA VAL A 108 -15.11 0.60 33.18
C VAL A 108 -14.39 -0.72 33.47
N ARG A 109 -15.12 -1.71 33.98
CA ARG A 109 -14.58 -3.07 34.13
C ARG A 109 -14.30 -3.67 32.75
N LEU A 110 -13.13 -4.26 32.57
CA LEU A 110 -12.69 -4.81 31.28
C LEU A 110 -13.69 -5.83 30.71
N THR A 111 -14.26 -6.69 31.56
CA THR A 111 -15.27 -7.69 31.19
C THR A 111 -16.65 -7.10 30.88
N LYS A 112 -16.94 -5.87 31.32
CA LYS A 112 -18.21 -5.17 31.06
C LYS A 112 -18.11 -4.15 29.93
N LEU A 113 -16.95 -3.98 29.31
CA LEU A 113 -16.78 -3.05 28.21
C LEU A 113 -17.64 -3.49 27.02
N SER A 114 -18.59 -2.64 26.61
CA SER A 114 -19.55 -2.94 25.55
C SER A 114 -19.19 -2.23 24.24
N VAL A 115 -19.73 -2.72 23.12
CA VAL A 115 -19.59 -2.06 21.81
C VAL A 115 -20.21 -0.66 21.85
N GLN A 116 -21.38 -0.52 22.49
CA GLN A 116 -22.08 0.76 22.64
C GLN A 116 -21.23 1.79 23.38
N THR A 117 -20.59 1.40 24.49
CA THR A 117 -19.71 2.30 25.25
C THR A 117 -18.55 2.82 24.41
N VAL A 118 -17.95 1.95 23.59
CA VAL A 118 -16.84 2.36 22.70
C VAL A 118 -17.36 3.22 21.54
N GLN A 119 -18.52 2.91 20.98
CA GLN A 119 -19.15 3.73 19.94
C GLN A 119 -19.47 5.14 20.44
N THR A 120 -20.06 5.27 21.63
CA THR A 120 -20.36 6.56 22.27
C THR A 120 -19.08 7.37 22.45
N LEU A 121 -18.02 6.79 23.01
CA LEU A 121 -16.72 7.47 23.13
C LEU A 121 -16.22 8.05 21.80
N LEU A 122 -16.27 7.24 20.74
CA LEU A 122 -15.72 7.64 19.44
C LEU A 122 -16.60 8.70 18.77
N ASN A 123 -17.92 8.60 18.90
CA ASN A 123 -18.87 9.59 18.43
C ASN A 123 -18.70 10.91 19.19
N ASP A 124 -18.53 10.88 20.52
CA ASP A 124 -18.30 12.07 21.34
C ASP A 124 -17.03 12.83 20.92
N HIS A 125 -15.97 12.11 20.54
CA HIS A 125 -14.78 12.78 20.01
C HIS A 125 -14.99 13.36 18.61
N LEU A 126 -15.82 12.75 17.77
CA LEU A 126 -16.22 13.35 16.48
C LEU A 126 -17.03 14.63 16.70
N THR A 127 -18.00 14.63 17.62
CA THR A 127 -18.82 15.82 17.94
C THR A 127 -18.00 16.94 18.58
N GLN A 128 -16.94 16.60 19.33
CA GLN A 128 -15.93 17.55 19.82
C GLN A 128 -14.99 18.11 18.73
N GLY A 129 -15.23 17.79 17.45
CA GLY A 129 -14.44 18.31 16.33
C GLY A 129 -13.10 17.61 16.11
N ARG A 130 -12.87 16.42 16.68
CA ARG A 130 -11.65 15.65 16.38
C ARG A 130 -11.74 15.08 14.97
N SER A 131 -10.59 15.02 14.28
CA SER A 131 -10.53 14.43 12.95
C SER A 131 -10.88 12.94 12.97
N ILE A 132 -11.54 12.45 11.93
CA ILE A 132 -11.87 11.02 11.72
C ILE A 132 -10.62 10.15 11.88
N ARG A 133 -9.47 10.62 11.36
CA ARG A 133 -8.19 9.92 11.48
C ARG A 133 -7.75 9.73 12.93
N MET A 134 -7.97 10.73 13.78
CA MET A 134 -7.65 10.62 15.20
C MET A 134 -8.56 9.61 15.90
N VAL A 135 -9.86 9.62 15.60
CA VAL A 135 -10.84 8.66 16.13
C VAL A 135 -10.52 7.23 15.68
N GLN A 136 -10.11 7.04 14.41
CA GLN A 136 -9.61 5.76 13.92
C GLN A 136 -8.34 5.30 14.63
N LEU A 137 -7.44 6.22 14.99
CA LEU A 137 -6.26 5.91 15.81
C LEU A 137 -6.67 5.44 17.20
N MET A 138 -7.59 6.14 17.87
CA MET A 138 -8.13 5.72 19.19
C MET A 138 -8.69 4.30 19.13
N ARG A 139 -9.55 4.00 18.14
CA ARG A 139 -10.08 2.65 17.92
C ARG A 139 -8.97 1.64 17.64
N SER A 140 -7.96 2.01 16.86
CA SER A 140 -6.85 1.10 16.51
C SER A 140 -6.01 0.73 17.73
N VAL A 141 -5.70 1.70 18.60
CA VAL A 141 -4.97 1.46 19.85
C VAL A 141 -5.79 0.58 20.79
N LEU A 142 -7.07 0.91 21.00
CA LEU A 142 -7.95 0.09 21.83
C LEU A 142 -8.13 -1.33 21.27
N ARG A 143 -8.27 -1.46 19.94
CA ARG A 143 -8.34 -2.76 19.25
C ARG A 143 -7.07 -3.57 19.46
N ALA A 144 -5.88 -2.96 19.44
CA ALA A 144 -4.63 -3.66 19.70
C ALA A 144 -4.56 -4.17 21.15
N ALA A 145 -4.90 -3.32 22.12
CA ALA A 145 -4.95 -3.68 23.54
C ALA A 145 -5.94 -4.84 23.81
N LEU A 146 -7.17 -4.73 23.31
CA LEU A 146 -8.21 -5.75 23.50
C LEU A 146 -7.92 -7.03 22.72
N SER A 147 -7.16 -6.97 21.62
CA SER A 147 -6.70 -8.19 20.94
C SER A 147 -5.69 -8.94 21.79
N ARG A 148 -4.83 -8.24 22.54
CA ARG A 148 -3.95 -8.88 23.51
C ARG A 148 -4.76 -9.46 24.68
N ALA A 149 -5.72 -8.71 25.21
CA ALA A 149 -6.57 -9.15 26.31
C ALA A 149 -7.34 -10.43 25.94
N GLN A 150 -7.80 -10.51 24.69
CA GLN A 150 -8.48 -11.69 24.18
C GLN A 150 -7.55 -12.91 24.08
N ARG A 151 -6.27 -12.71 23.69
CA ARG A 151 -5.28 -13.80 23.67
C ARG A 151 -4.86 -14.25 25.07
N GLU A 152 -4.96 -13.36 26.05
CA GLU A 152 -4.75 -13.65 27.47
C GLU A 152 -6.04 -14.12 28.16
N GLU A 153 -7.11 -14.36 27.38
CA GLU A 153 -8.42 -14.84 27.85
C GLU A 153 -9.09 -13.97 28.92
N LEU A 154 -8.66 -12.71 29.06
CA LEU A 154 -9.25 -11.73 29.97
C LEU A 154 -10.60 -11.20 29.47
N VAL A 155 -10.83 -11.28 28.16
CA VAL A 155 -12.08 -10.92 27.49
C VAL A 155 -12.46 -11.97 26.46
N ALA A 156 -13.75 -12.30 26.37
CA ALA A 156 -14.25 -13.28 25.41
C ALA A 156 -14.14 -12.79 23.95
N ARG A 157 -14.30 -11.48 23.72
CA ARG A 157 -14.25 -10.88 22.38
C ARG A 157 -13.68 -9.47 22.41
N ASN A 158 -13.09 -9.06 21.30
CA ASN A 158 -12.62 -7.70 21.11
C ASN A 158 -13.75 -6.78 20.62
N VAL A 159 -14.36 -6.03 21.53
CA VAL A 159 -15.47 -5.11 21.22
C VAL A 159 -15.09 -3.95 20.30
N ALA A 160 -13.83 -3.50 20.30
CA ALA A 160 -13.37 -2.41 19.43
C ALA A 160 -13.30 -2.81 17.93
N LYS A 161 -13.30 -4.10 17.62
CA LYS A 161 -13.44 -4.59 16.23
C LYS A 161 -14.85 -4.36 15.68
N LEU A 162 -15.87 -4.44 16.54
CA LEU A 162 -17.28 -4.44 16.18
C LEU A 162 -17.89 -3.03 16.04
N VAL A 163 -17.14 -2.00 16.40
CA VAL A 163 -17.55 -0.59 16.25
C VAL A 163 -17.48 -0.19 14.78
N GLU A 164 -18.49 0.55 14.34
CA GLU A 164 -18.56 1.13 13.01
C GLU A 164 -18.03 2.57 13.02
N LEU A 165 -17.22 2.90 12.02
CA LEU A 165 -16.69 4.24 11.82
C LEU A 165 -16.73 4.58 10.35
N GLU A 166 -16.98 5.84 10.05
CA GLU A 166 -16.84 6.35 8.69
C GLU A 166 -15.45 6.07 8.12
N ALA A 167 -15.44 5.70 6.85
CA ALA A 167 -14.19 5.52 6.12
C ALA A 167 -13.53 6.90 5.96
N TRP A 168 -12.28 6.99 6.40
CA TRP A 168 -11.50 8.20 6.20
C TRP A 168 -11.00 8.22 4.76
N LYS A 169 -11.49 9.19 3.97
CA LYS A 169 -11.00 9.44 2.62
C LYS A 169 -9.70 10.25 2.69
N ARG A 170 -8.62 9.71 2.11
CA ARG A 170 -7.36 10.44 1.94
C ARG A 170 -7.60 11.61 1.01
N LYS A 171 -7.22 12.82 1.43
CA LYS A 171 -7.11 13.95 0.50
C LYS A 171 -6.00 13.63 -0.52
N PRO A 172 -6.20 13.91 -1.81
CA PRO A 172 -5.14 13.77 -2.79
C PRO A 172 -3.99 14.70 -2.41
N ILE A 173 -2.77 14.17 -2.46
CA ILE A 173 -1.56 14.95 -2.23
C ILE A 173 -1.20 15.59 -3.56
N GLN A 174 -1.07 16.91 -3.59
CA GLN A 174 -0.49 17.62 -4.72
C GLN A 174 1.00 17.83 -4.47
N PRO A 175 1.88 17.08 -5.18
CA PRO A 175 3.31 17.32 -5.13
C PRO A 175 3.67 18.61 -5.89
N TRP A 176 4.88 19.12 -5.67
CA TRP A 176 5.40 20.22 -6.49
C TRP A 176 5.65 19.78 -7.94
N SER A 177 5.53 20.72 -8.87
CA SER A 177 6.07 20.58 -10.23
C SER A 177 7.60 20.64 -10.24
N LEU A 178 8.22 20.35 -11.40
CA LEU A 178 9.66 20.53 -11.57
C LEU A 178 10.08 21.99 -11.35
N ASP A 179 9.35 22.94 -11.93
CA ASP A 179 9.64 24.37 -11.80
C ASP A 179 9.49 24.86 -10.36
N GLU A 180 8.48 24.38 -9.64
CA GLU A 180 8.30 24.67 -8.21
C GLU A 180 9.43 24.11 -7.35
N ALA A 181 9.83 22.87 -7.62
CA ALA A 181 10.97 22.24 -6.94
C ALA A 181 12.27 22.98 -7.21
N MET A 182 12.51 23.44 -8.44
CA MET A 182 13.69 24.24 -8.81
C MET A 182 13.67 25.60 -8.12
N ARG A 183 12.54 26.32 -8.13
CA ARG A 183 12.39 27.60 -7.41
C ARG A 183 12.65 27.46 -5.92
N PHE A 184 12.21 26.36 -5.31
CA PHE A 184 12.52 26.08 -3.91
C PHE A 184 14.03 25.93 -3.69
N LEU A 185 14.73 25.14 -4.52
CA LEU A 185 16.16 24.94 -4.38
C LEU A 185 16.95 26.23 -4.61
N GLN A 186 16.58 27.04 -5.60
CA GLN A 186 17.15 28.38 -5.81
C GLN A 186 16.95 29.29 -4.60
N ALA A 187 15.74 29.33 -4.04
CA ALA A 187 15.46 30.11 -2.83
C ALA A 187 16.15 29.56 -1.57
N ALA A 188 16.58 28.30 -1.58
CA ALA A 188 17.33 27.67 -0.49
C ALA A 188 18.85 27.83 -0.66
N GLU A 189 19.32 28.34 -1.79
CA GLU A 189 20.74 28.54 -2.05
C GLU A 189 21.37 29.45 -0.98
N GLY A 190 22.58 29.11 -0.54
CA GLY A 190 23.26 29.76 0.59
C GLY A 190 22.71 29.41 1.98
N HIS A 191 21.59 28.69 2.09
CA HIS A 191 21.13 28.18 3.39
C HIS A 191 22.04 27.04 3.87
N ARG A 192 22.37 27.00 5.17
CA ARG A 192 23.23 25.95 5.77
C ARG A 192 22.78 24.52 5.46
N TRP A 193 21.47 24.32 5.33
CA TRP A 193 20.85 23.02 5.02
C TRP A 193 20.51 22.83 3.54
N TYR A 194 21.09 23.62 2.64
CA TYR A 194 20.84 23.54 1.20
C TYR A 194 20.99 22.11 0.65
N LEU A 195 22.12 21.43 0.93
CA LEU A 195 22.33 20.06 0.45
C LEU A 195 21.31 19.07 1.02
N ALA A 196 20.86 19.27 2.27
CA ALA A 196 19.78 18.46 2.85
C ALA A 196 18.47 18.61 2.07
N TYR A 197 18.16 19.84 1.62
CA TYR A 197 16.99 20.09 0.77
C TYR A 197 17.13 19.46 -0.62
N VAL A 198 18.33 19.53 -1.22
CA VAL A 198 18.61 18.82 -2.49
C VAL A 198 18.39 17.31 -2.33
N MET A 199 18.86 16.70 -1.24
CA MET A 199 18.62 15.27 -0.97
C MET A 199 17.13 14.94 -0.81
N LEU A 200 16.34 15.82 -0.19
CA LEU A 200 14.90 15.62 -0.02
C LEU A 200 14.12 15.69 -1.33
N VAL A 201 14.54 16.55 -2.26
CA VAL A 201 13.84 16.81 -3.52
C VAL A 201 14.31 15.87 -4.63
N ALA A 202 15.62 15.67 -4.78
CA ALA A 202 16.19 14.85 -5.85
C ALA A 202 16.14 13.35 -5.54
N TYR A 203 16.45 12.96 -4.30
CA TYR A 203 16.51 11.54 -3.89
C TYR A 203 15.24 11.07 -3.20
N GLY A 204 14.36 12.00 -2.80
CA GLY A 204 13.13 11.68 -2.06
C GLY A 204 13.40 11.05 -0.70
N MET A 205 14.57 11.29 -0.10
CA MET A 205 14.93 10.74 1.22
C MET A 205 13.94 11.20 2.29
N ARG A 206 13.76 10.40 3.35
CA ARG A 206 12.94 10.85 4.48
C ARG A 206 13.74 11.88 5.29
N ARG A 207 13.07 12.90 5.83
CA ARG A 207 13.70 13.92 6.71
C ARG A 207 14.62 13.32 7.78
N GLY A 208 14.18 12.26 8.45
CA GLY A 208 15.00 11.60 9.46
C GLY A 208 16.27 10.95 8.89
N GLU A 209 16.18 10.36 7.69
CA GLU A 209 17.34 9.78 6.97
C GLU A 209 18.36 10.87 6.62
N VAL A 210 17.89 12.00 6.08
CA VAL A 210 18.76 13.14 5.74
C VAL A 210 19.43 13.72 6.98
N LEU A 211 18.67 14.02 8.03
CA LEU A 211 19.22 14.59 9.27
C LEU A 211 20.06 13.60 10.09
N GLY A 212 19.95 12.30 9.79
CA GLY A 212 20.75 11.25 10.40
C GLY A 212 22.02 10.89 9.63
N LEU A 213 22.29 11.53 8.49
CA LEU A 213 23.44 11.20 7.65
C LEU A 213 24.76 11.54 8.35
N ARG A 214 25.72 10.60 8.35
CA ARG A 214 27.07 10.82 8.87
C ARG A 214 28.10 10.99 7.76
N TRP A 215 29.27 11.50 8.12
CA TRP A 215 30.39 11.59 7.19
C TRP A 215 30.85 10.21 6.73
N CYS A 216 30.86 9.21 7.63
CA CYS A 216 31.17 7.82 7.25
C CYS A 216 30.12 7.16 6.32
N ASP A 217 28.92 7.74 6.21
CA ASP A 217 27.90 7.27 5.28
C ASP A 217 28.10 7.84 3.85
N LEU A 218 29.07 8.75 3.64
CA LEU A 218 29.42 9.34 2.35
C LEU A 218 30.71 8.72 1.81
N ASP A 219 30.59 7.79 0.86
CA ASP A 219 31.73 7.19 0.17
C ASP A 219 32.09 8.05 -1.05
N PHE A 220 33.06 8.95 -0.86
CA PHE A 220 33.56 9.82 -1.93
C PHE A 220 34.34 9.04 -2.99
N GLU A 221 34.99 7.92 -2.66
CA GLU A 221 35.77 7.16 -3.64
C GLU A 221 34.85 6.44 -4.63
N ARG A 222 33.84 5.75 -4.11
CA ARG A 222 32.87 5.01 -4.92
C ARG A 222 31.73 5.89 -5.44
N GLY A 223 31.57 7.09 -4.88
CA GLY A 223 30.46 7.99 -5.22
C GLY A 223 29.13 7.42 -4.77
N ILE A 224 29.04 7.00 -3.50
CA ILE A 224 27.86 6.37 -2.92
C ILE A 224 27.47 7.08 -1.62
N VAL A 225 26.16 7.25 -1.41
CA VAL A 225 25.55 7.65 -0.15
C VAL A 225 24.88 6.43 0.49
N HIS A 226 25.34 6.04 1.66
CA HIS A 226 24.81 4.92 2.43
C HIS A 226 23.69 5.40 3.37
N VAL A 227 22.44 5.03 3.09
CA VAL A 227 21.31 5.40 3.96
C VAL A 227 21.16 4.34 5.06
N THR A 228 21.90 4.47 6.15
CA THR A 228 21.98 3.42 7.19
C THR A 228 21.13 3.73 8.43
N GLN A 229 20.98 4.99 8.77
CA GLN A 229 20.32 5.44 10.00
C GLN A 229 19.37 6.62 9.79
N GLN A 230 18.69 7.03 10.85
CA GLN A 230 17.79 8.17 10.86
C GLN A 230 17.79 8.87 12.21
N LEU A 231 17.66 10.20 12.19
CA LEU A 231 17.41 11.02 13.37
C LEU A 231 15.91 11.13 13.65
N GLN A 232 15.50 10.82 14.88
CA GLN A 232 14.13 10.96 15.33
C GLN A 232 14.04 11.75 16.62
N ARG A 233 12.92 12.45 16.82
CA ARG A 233 12.57 13.04 18.11
C ARG A 233 11.61 12.12 18.83
N ILE A 234 11.97 11.70 20.04
CA ILE A 234 11.16 10.88 20.94
C ILE A 234 11.03 11.69 22.24
N GLY A 235 9.83 12.16 22.54
CA GLY A 235 9.61 13.12 23.62
C GLY A 235 10.47 14.38 23.49
N SER A 236 11.28 14.65 24.52
CA SER A 236 12.20 15.79 24.59
C SER A 236 13.52 15.56 23.86
N GLU A 237 13.88 14.31 23.56
CA GLU A 237 15.23 13.94 23.12
C GLU A 237 15.30 13.64 21.63
N LEU A 238 16.51 13.80 21.09
CA LEU A 238 16.87 13.43 19.72
C LEU A 238 17.69 12.15 19.78
N GLU A 239 17.17 11.10 19.14
CA GLU A 239 17.81 9.80 19.09
C GLU A 239 18.18 9.45 17.64
N LEU A 240 19.39 8.94 17.47
CA LEU A 240 19.80 8.24 16.26
C LEU A 240 19.40 6.78 16.38
N GLY A 241 18.84 6.23 15.31
CA GLY A 241 18.50 4.81 15.27
C GLY A 241 18.51 4.28 13.84
N PRO A 242 18.46 2.95 13.68
CA PRO A 242 18.44 2.35 12.36
C PRO A 242 17.19 2.80 11.59
N VAL A 243 17.29 2.78 10.27
CA VAL A 243 16.16 3.02 9.37
C VAL A 243 14.95 2.13 9.70
N LYS A 244 13.76 2.60 9.32
CA LYS A 244 12.51 1.97 9.76
C LYS A 244 12.36 0.53 9.26
N THR A 245 12.88 0.26 8.07
CA THR A 245 12.71 -0.99 7.34
C THR A 245 14.01 -1.33 6.66
N GLU A 246 14.27 -2.61 6.41
CA GLU A 246 15.41 -3.07 5.59
C GLU A 246 15.43 -2.38 4.22
N ALA A 247 14.29 -2.26 3.54
CA ALA A 247 14.18 -1.50 2.28
C ALA A 247 14.49 0.02 2.41
N GLY A 248 14.58 0.54 3.63
CA GLY A 248 15.06 1.90 3.89
C GLY A 248 16.58 1.99 3.86
N GLN A 249 17.26 0.87 4.16
CA GLN A 249 18.70 0.71 4.06
C GLN A 249 19.05 0.50 2.60
N ARG A 250 19.74 1.49 2.02
CA ARG A 250 20.02 1.52 0.59
C ARG A 250 21.21 2.40 0.29
N ASP A 251 21.83 2.08 -0.83
CA ASP A 251 22.91 2.85 -1.41
C ASP A 251 22.36 3.69 -2.56
N LEU A 252 22.71 4.97 -2.58
CA LEU A 252 22.29 5.91 -3.61
C LEU A 252 23.52 6.52 -4.28
N PRO A 253 23.53 6.71 -5.61
CA PRO A 253 24.64 7.36 -6.29
C PRO A 253 24.84 8.79 -5.77
N LEU A 254 26.07 9.14 -5.38
CA LEU A 254 26.43 10.50 -4.98
C LEU A 254 26.62 11.37 -6.24
N LEU A 255 25.58 12.10 -6.61
CA LEU A 255 25.61 13.02 -7.76
C LEU A 255 26.69 14.10 -7.60
N ALA A 256 27.30 14.52 -8.70
CA ALA A 256 28.40 15.48 -8.73
C ALA A 256 28.10 16.79 -7.98
N LEU A 257 26.90 17.33 -8.14
CA LEU A 257 26.43 18.53 -7.42
C LEU A 257 26.50 18.36 -5.90
N LEU A 258 26.10 17.19 -5.38
CA LEU A 258 26.17 16.93 -3.95
C LEU A 258 27.60 16.66 -3.50
N ARG A 259 28.39 15.96 -4.30
CA ARG A 259 29.80 15.68 -4.02
C ARG A 259 30.57 16.98 -3.76
N GLU A 260 30.50 17.93 -4.69
CA GLU A 260 31.21 19.21 -4.58
C GLU A 260 30.77 19.97 -3.31
N GLY A 261 29.47 20.03 -3.06
CA GLY A 261 28.94 20.66 -1.85
C GLY A 261 29.40 19.99 -0.55
N PHE A 262 29.40 18.65 -0.50
CA PHE A 262 29.84 17.91 0.68
C PHE A 262 31.35 18.01 0.90
N GLU A 263 32.16 17.99 -0.15
CA GLU A 263 33.61 18.22 -0.05
C GLU A 263 33.92 19.63 0.45
N GLY A 264 33.14 20.64 0.05
CA GLY A 264 33.20 21.99 0.61
C GLY A 264 32.90 22.01 2.12
N LEU A 265 31.78 21.42 2.53
CA LEU A 265 31.42 21.30 3.95
C LEU A 265 32.45 20.48 4.76
N TYR A 266 33.06 19.47 4.16
CA TYR A 266 34.08 18.65 4.78
C TYR A 266 35.36 19.45 5.04
N ARG A 267 35.78 20.31 4.09
CA ARG A 267 36.92 21.22 4.25
C ARG A 267 36.68 22.29 5.31
N GLU A 268 35.46 22.79 5.42
CA GLU A 268 35.06 23.78 6.44
C GLU A 268 34.90 23.18 7.85
N ARG A 269 34.98 21.85 7.98
CA ARG A 269 34.88 21.15 9.27
C ARG A 269 36.12 21.47 10.13
N GLN A 270 36.00 22.49 10.98
CA GLN A 270 37.11 22.97 11.80
C GLN A 270 37.50 22.06 13.00
N VAL A 271 36.70 21.04 13.38
CA VAL A 271 37.00 20.19 14.55
C VAL A 271 36.40 18.78 14.39
N GLU A 272 37.09 17.76 14.90
CA GLU A 272 36.50 16.48 15.34
C GLU A 272 35.40 16.78 16.37
N ARG A 273 34.16 16.91 15.91
CA ARG A 273 33.00 17.00 16.80
C ARG A 273 32.59 15.61 17.24
N ASP A 274 32.18 15.47 18.51
CA ASP A 274 31.68 14.24 19.13
C ASP A 274 30.59 13.50 18.33
N GLN A 275 29.91 14.21 17.42
CA GLN A 275 28.84 13.68 16.60
C GLN A 275 29.21 13.80 15.13
N ASP A 276 29.44 12.66 14.49
CA ASP A 276 29.86 12.54 13.09
C ASP A 276 28.74 12.84 12.07
N LEU A 277 27.78 13.70 12.42
CA LEU A 277 26.66 14.06 11.55
C LEU A 277 27.07 15.12 10.52
N VAL A 278 26.55 14.98 9.30
CA VAL A 278 26.78 15.93 8.20
C VAL A 278 26.03 17.24 8.45
N PHE A 279 24.77 17.16 8.90
CA PHE A 279 23.93 18.32 9.13
C PHE A 279 23.79 18.63 10.62
N LEU A 280 24.31 19.79 11.01
CA LEU A 280 24.28 20.27 12.39
C LEU A 280 23.55 21.61 12.51
N SER A 281 23.12 21.92 13.74
CA SER A 281 22.56 23.23 14.11
C SER A 281 23.62 24.34 14.09
N SER A 282 23.21 25.59 14.31
CA SER A 282 24.12 26.73 14.51
C SER A 282 25.16 26.48 15.61
N THR A 283 24.76 25.78 16.67
CA THR A 283 25.58 25.48 17.85
C THR A 283 26.31 24.14 17.76
N GLY A 284 26.25 23.44 16.62
CA GLY A 284 26.96 22.17 16.41
C GLY A 284 26.28 20.92 16.99
N THR A 285 25.01 21.02 17.41
CA THR A 285 24.20 19.89 17.90
C THR A 285 23.35 19.27 16.77
N PRO A 286 22.73 18.08 16.96
CA PRO A 286 21.84 17.51 15.96
C PRO A 286 20.70 18.47 15.63
N VAL A 287 20.33 18.54 14.35
CA VAL A 287 19.26 19.43 13.91
C VAL A 287 17.93 18.95 14.47
N ASP A 288 17.25 19.82 15.22
CA ASP A 288 15.87 19.54 15.63
C ASP A 288 14.97 19.45 14.38
N PRO A 289 14.26 18.33 14.16
CA PRO A 289 13.41 18.17 12.98
C PRO A 289 12.29 19.20 12.86
N LYS A 290 11.88 19.87 13.94
CA LYS A 290 10.93 20.99 13.92
C LYS A 290 11.55 22.25 13.36
N ASN A 291 12.79 22.58 13.75
CA ASN A 291 13.51 23.74 13.22
C ASN A 291 13.78 23.58 11.72
N PHE A 292 14.15 22.36 11.30
CA PHE A 292 14.29 22.03 9.89
C PHE A 292 12.99 22.24 9.09
N VAL A 293 11.85 21.77 9.62
CA VAL A 293 10.54 21.97 8.96
C VAL A 293 10.14 23.44 8.94
N ARG A 294 10.45 24.20 10.00
CA ARG A 294 10.16 25.63 10.06
C ARG A 294 10.92 26.38 8.96
N ALA A 295 12.24 26.16 8.86
CA ALA A 295 13.06 26.77 7.82
C ALA A 295 12.59 26.36 6.40
N PHE A 296 12.21 25.10 6.21
CA PHE A 296 11.63 24.64 4.94
C PHE A 296 10.39 25.46 4.54
N HIS A 297 9.48 25.71 5.49
CA HIS A 297 8.28 26.50 5.23
C HIS A 297 8.60 27.98 5.00
N GLU A 298 9.51 28.58 5.77
CA GLU A 298 9.96 29.96 5.58
C GLU A 298 10.56 30.17 4.17
N ILE A 299 11.39 29.24 3.69
CA ILE A 299 11.96 29.29 2.34
C ILE A 299 10.85 29.12 1.28
N SER A 300 9.91 28.20 1.51
CA SER A 300 8.81 27.95 0.57
C SER A 300 7.89 29.16 0.43
N GLU A 301 7.60 29.85 1.55
CA GLU A 301 6.79 31.06 1.58
C GLU A 301 7.49 32.22 0.86
N ARG A 302 8.80 32.41 1.10
CA ARG A 302 9.62 33.40 0.37
C ARG A 302 9.67 33.16 -1.14
N ALA A 303 9.60 31.89 -1.56
CA ALA A 303 9.55 31.50 -2.98
C ALA A 303 8.14 31.51 -3.58
N CYS A 304 7.12 31.93 -2.81
CA CYS A 304 5.71 31.94 -3.21
C CYS A 304 5.22 30.57 -3.70
N LEU A 305 5.60 29.49 -3.01
CA LEU A 305 5.28 28.12 -3.41
C LEU A 305 4.02 27.57 -2.72
N PRO A 306 3.29 26.64 -3.36
CA PRO A 306 2.21 25.91 -2.70
C PRO A 306 2.71 25.21 -1.44
N ARG A 307 1.94 25.32 -0.36
CA ARG A 307 2.32 24.75 0.93
C ARG A 307 2.24 23.22 0.89
N ILE A 308 3.40 22.57 0.90
CA ILE A 308 3.51 21.12 1.08
C ILE A 308 4.22 20.78 2.40
N THR A 309 4.07 19.54 2.88
CA THR A 309 4.86 19.07 4.01
C THR A 309 6.24 18.59 3.53
N VAL A 310 7.24 18.57 4.40
CA VAL A 310 8.56 17.98 4.08
C VAL A 310 8.44 16.53 3.61
N HIS A 311 7.46 15.76 4.09
CA HIS A 311 7.25 14.40 3.59
C HIS A 311 6.72 14.37 2.15
N HIS A 312 6.05 15.43 1.70
CA HIS A 312 5.55 15.52 0.33
C HIS A 312 6.67 15.77 -0.69
N THR A 313 7.87 16.23 -0.30
CA THR A 313 9.01 16.31 -1.23
C THR A 313 9.37 14.93 -1.80
N ARG A 314 9.15 13.87 -1.02
CA ARG A 314 9.26 12.49 -1.50
C ARG A 314 8.22 12.14 -2.56
N HIS A 315 7.00 12.67 -2.44
CA HIS A 315 5.99 12.55 -3.48
C HIS A 315 6.38 13.35 -4.72
N THR A 316 6.95 14.56 -4.56
CA THR A 316 7.56 15.33 -5.64
C THR A 316 8.63 14.51 -6.37
N ALA A 317 9.61 13.97 -5.66
CA ALA A 317 10.66 13.11 -6.23
C ALA A 317 10.07 11.92 -6.99
N ALA A 318 9.08 11.23 -6.40
CA ALA A 318 8.42 10.09 -7.03
C ALA A 318 7.68 10.47 -8.33
N THR A 319 7.02 11.63 -8.36
CA THR A 319 6.34 12.15 -9.55
C THR A 319 7.34 12.57 -10.62
N LEU A 320 8.46 13.20 -10.25
CA LEU A 320 9.52 13.57 -11.18
C LEU A 320 10.14 12.33 -11.83
N LEU A 321 10.49 11.31 -11.05
CA LEU A 321 11.01 10.03 -11.57
C LEU A 321 10.00 9.37 -12.53
N LYS A 322 8.72 9.37 -12.19
CA LYS A 322 7.65 8.86 -13.07
C LYS A 322 7.59 9.62 -14.38
N ASN A 323 7.62 10.95 -14.33
CA ASN A 323 7.53 11.81 -15.51
C ASN A 323 8.75 11.68 -16.43
N MET A 324 9.91 11.34 -15.87
CA MET A 324 11.13 11.01 -16.61
C MET A 324 11.13 9.57 -17.18
N GLY A 325 10.08 8.78 -16.94
CA GLY A 325 9.97 7.41 -17.44
C GLY A 325 10.82 6.39 -16.68
N VAL A 326 11.26 6.71 -15.46
CA VAL A 326 12.04 5.77 -14.64
C VAL A 326 11.17 4.55 -14.30
N PRO A 327 11.67 3.31 -14.48
CA PRO A 327 10.93 2.12 -14.12
C PRO A 327 10.47 2.13 -12.65
N ALA A 328 9.25 1.65 -12.39
CA ALA A 328 8.67 1.68 -11.04
C ALA A 328 9.53 0.94 -9.99
N ARG A 329 10.28 -0.09 -10.41
CA ARG A 329 11.21 -0.83 -9.56
C ARG A 329 12.40 0.03 -9.14
N ASP A 330 13.01 0.75 -10.06
CA ASP A 330 14.16 1.62 -9.77
C ASP A 330 13.72 2.81 -8.91
N ALA A 331 12.56 3.41 -9.23
CA ALA A 331 11.96 4.44 -8.39
C ALA A 331 11.66 3.92 -6.96
N GLN A 332 11.22 2.66 -6.82
CA GLN A 332 11.02 2.05 -5.51
C GLN A 332 12.34 1.92 -4.72
N LEU A 333 13.43 1.52 -5.39
CA LEU A 333 14.76 1.39 -4.79
C LEU A 333 15.31 2.75 -4.38
N ILE A 334 15.31 3.74 -5.28
CA ILE A 334 15.77 5.12 -5.01
C ILE A 334 15.04 5.70 -3.80
N LEU A 335 13.72 5.56 -3.76
CA LEU A 335 12.92 6.09 -2.67
C LEU A 335 13.11 5.23 -1.41
N GLY A 336 13.28 3.91 -1.50
CA GLY A 336 13.28 3.03 -0.33
C GLY A 336 11.86 2.77 0.20
N HIS A 337 10.96 2.36 -0.69
CA HIS A 337 9.63 1.86 -0.32
C HIS A 337 9.67 0.35 -0.06
N SER A 338 9.23 -0.08 1.13
CA SER A 338 9.17 -1.51 1.49
C SER A 338 8.18 -2.31 0.64
N HIS A 339 7.15 -1.66 0.10
CA HIS A 339 6.17 -2.29 -0.79
C HIS A 339 6.06 -1.51 -2.09
N VAL A 340 6.14 -2.24 -3.21
CA VAL A 340 5.94 -1.72 -4.57
C VAL A 340 4.60 -1.00 -4.67
N THR A 341 3.56 -1.47 -3.99
CA THR A 341 2.21 -0.88 -3.99
C THR A 341 2.19 0.61 -3.64
N THR A 342 3.13 1.08 -2.82
CA THR A 342 3.25 2.51 -2.48
C THR A 342 3.71 3.33 -3.68
N THR A 343 4.68 2.82 -4.45
CA THR A 343 5.12 3.43 -5.71
C THR A 343 4.08 3.23 -6.80
N GLN A 344 3.51 2.03 -6.90
CA GLN A 344 2.57 1.64 -7.94
C GLN A 344 1.26 2.44 -7.87
N GLN A 345 0.79 2.84 -6.69
CA GLN A 345 -0.37 3.73 -6.57
C GLN A 345 -0.13 5.08 -7.28
N LEU A 346 1.09 5.60 -7.25
CA LEU A 346 1.44 6.82 -7.99
C LEU A 346 1.49 6.59 -9.50
N TYR A 347 1.92 5.39 -9.93
CA TYR A 347 2.05 5.04 -11.35
C TYR A 347 0.71 4.59 -11.97
N GLN A 348 -0.18 3.96 -11.19
CA GLN A 348 -1.50 3.46 -11.62
C GLN A 348 -2.50 4.57 -11.95
N HIS A 349 -2.36 5.73 -11.31
CA HIS A 349 -3.02 6.94 -11.78
C HIS A 349 -2.28 7.42 -13.02
N GLY A 350 -2.54 6.75 -14.15
CA GLY A 350 -1.99 7.13 -15.45
C GLY A 350 -2.40 8.57 -15.72
N ASP A 351 -1.41 9.45 -15.87
CA ASP A 351 -1.65 10.78 -16.39
C ASP A 351 -2.13 10.62 -17.84
N LEU A 352 -3.16 11.37 -18.23
CA LEU A 352 -3.63 11.42 -19.62
C LEU A 352 -2.45 11.70 -20.55
N SER A 353 -1.50 12.55 -20.14
CA SER A 353 -0.27 12.81 -20.89
C SER A 353 0.57 11.55 -21.17
N GLY A 354 0.70 10.65 -20.18
CA GLY A 354 1.44 9.39 -20.35
C GLY A 354 0.71 8.40 -21.25
N GLN A 355 -0.63 8.36 -21.17
CA GLN A 355 -1.47 7.57 -22.05
C GLN A 355 -1.39 8.10 -23.48
N THR A 356 -1.48 9.41 -23.67
CA THR A 356 -1.35 10.09 -24.98
C THR A 356 0.01 9.80 -25.60
N LYS A 357 1.14 10.01 -24.89
CA LYS A 357 2.48 9.69 -25.42
C LYS A 357 2.66 8.22 -25.80
N ALA A 358 2.07 7.31 -25.03
CA ALA A 358 2.11 5.88 -25.34
C ALA A 358 1.29 5.55 -26.59
N LEU A 359 0.11 6.16 -26.74
CA LEU A 359 -0.75 6.01 -27.91
C LEU A 359 -0.16 6.69 -29.15
N GLU A 360 0.46 7.87 -29.03
CA GLU A 360 1.21 8.54 -30.10
C GLU A 360 2.37 7.68 -30.59
N ARG A 361 3.10 7.00 -29.69
CA ARG A 361 4.13 6.02 -30.10
C ARG A 361 3.53 4.84 -30.87
N ILE A 362 2.37 4.35 -30.45
CA ILE A 362 1.66 3.29 -31.17
C ILE A 362 1.19 3.80 -32.54
N GLU A 363 0.64 5.01 -32.61
CA GLU A 363 0.24 5.68 -33.84
C GLU A 363 1.42 5.84 -34.80
N GLN A 364 2.58 6.28 -34.34
CA GLN A 364 3.82 6.38 -35.14
C GLN A 364 4.28 5.01 -35.69
N LEU A 365 4.15 3.95 -34.90
CA LEU A 365 4.49 2.59 -35.33
C LEU A 365 3.47 2.03 -36.34
N LEU A 366 2.18 2.32 -36.16
CA LEU A 366 1.10 1.85 -37.03
C LEU A 366 1.00 2.63 -38.34
N THR A 367 1.28 3.93 -38.31
CA THR A 367 1.30 4.80 -39.50
C THR A 367 2.56 4.61 -40.34
N GLY A 368 3.49 3.75 -39.89
CA GLY A 368 4.61 3.27 -40.67
C GLY A 368 5.49 4.43 -41.15
N GLY A 369 6.21 5.07 -40.23
CA GLY A 369 7.32 6.01 -40.48
C GLY A 369 7.50 6.46 -41.93
N ALA A 370 6.59 7.33 -42.39
CA ALA A 370 6.77 8.11 -43.60
C ALA A 370 7.03 9.56 -43.16
N ALA A 371 8.29 9.97 -43.36
CA ALA A 371 8.91 11.29 -43.17
C ALA A 371 9.47 11.61 -41.77
N VAL A 372 10.69 12.14 -41.59
CA VAL A 372 11.80 12.50 -42.49
C VAL A 372 13.00 12.77 -41.56
N ASN A 373 14.22 12.47 -42.04
CA ASN A 373 15.44 13.11 -41.56
C ASN A 373 15.35 14.64 -41.73
N THR A 374 15.23 15.41 -40.65
CA THR A 374 15.61 16.83 -40.67
C THR A 374 16.30 17.23 -39.38
N ALA A 375 17.63 17.33 -39.50
CA ALA A 375 18.52 18.28 -38.88
C ALA A 375 18.22 18.74 -37.43
N VAL A 376 19.01 18.19 -36.50
CA VAL A 376 19.69 19.04 -35.51
C VAL A 376 21.19 18.77 -35.66
N ASN A 377 21.81 19.50 -36.59
CA ASN A 377 23.23 19.78 -36.54
C ASN A 377 23.35 21.27 -36.17
N SER A 378 23.79 21.52 -34.95
CA SER A 378 24.68 22.64 -34.65
C SER A 378 25.73 22.13 -33.67
N ASP A 379 26.92 21.94 -34.23
CA ASP A 379 28.25 22.05 -33.62
C ASP A 379 28.72 20.93 -32.67
N PHE A 380 29.56 20.04 -33.20
CA PHE A 380 30.95 19.89 -32.74
C PHE A 380 31.81 19.24 -33.84
N SER A 381 33.04 19.74 -33.96
CA SER A 381 33.96 19.66 -35.09
C SER A 381 34.71 18.32 -35.27
N THR A 382 34.88 17.94 -36.54
CA THR A 382 36.03 17.27 -37.19
C THR A 382 36.82 16.15 -36.48
N GLY A 383 36.83 14.97 -37.12
CA GLY A 383 37.84 13.92 -37.01
C GLY A 383 37.52 12.75 -37.95
N GLU A 384 38.43 12.42 -38.86
CA GLU A 384 38.23 11.68 -40.12
C GLU A 384 38.00 10.16 -40.03
N GLY A 385 37.28 9.62 -41.02
CA GLY A 385 37.78 8.51 -41.84
C GLY A 385 37.20 7.09 -41.63
N ALA A 386 36.28 6.67 -42.53
CA ALA A 386 36.41 5.49 -43.41
C ALA A 386 35.05 4.91 -43.86
N ILE A 387 35.01 4.50 -45.13
CA ILE A 387 33.83 4.19 -45.96
C ILE A 387 33.75 2.67 -46.22
N PHE A 388 32.54 2.19 -46.56
CA PHE A 388 32.18 0.95 -47.32
C PHE A 388 32.03 -0.36 -46.50
N ARG A 389 31.04 -1.25 -46.69
CA ARG A 389 30.10 -1.53 -47.81
C ARG A 389 28.91 -2.39 -47.32
N ALA A 390 27.75 -2.19 -47.96
CA ALA A 390 26.53 -2.98 -47.80
C ALA A 390 26.65 -4.41 -48.37
N LEU A 391 25.91 -5.38 -47.80
CA LEU A 391 25.39 -6.58 -48.46
C LEU A 391 24.20 -7.16 -47.65
N THR A 392 23.06 -7.34 -48.34
CA THR A 392 21.94 -8.23 -48.01
C THR A 392 21.73 -9.17 -49.23
N PRO A 393 20.89 -10.22 -49.18
CA PRO A 393 20.85 -11.35 -48.25
C PRO A 393 20.79 -12.71 -48.98
N GLY A 394 21.10 -13.81 -48.29
CA GLY A 394 20.80 -15.17 -48.76
C GLY A 394 20.91 -16.19 -47.63
N GLY A 395 19.78 -16.80 -47.23
CA GLY A 395 19.75 -18.06 -46.45
C GLY A 395 19.87 -19.28 -47.39
N PRO A 396 19.82 -20.54 -46.92
CA PRO A 396 19.31 -21.01 -45.62
C PRO A 396 20.14 -22.12 -44.92
N SER A 397 20.11 -22.17 -43.58
CA SER A 397 19.90 -23.38 -42.75
C SER A 397 20.09 -23.02 -41.27
N GLU A 398 19.32 -23.68 -40.43
CA GLU A 398 18.76 -23.16 -39.18
C GLU A 398 19.69 -23.25 -37.94
N THR A 399 19.78 -22.10 -37.25
CA THR A 399 19.74 -21.89 -35.79
C THR A 399 20.19 -22.99 -34.81
N ARG A 400 21.20 -22.65 -33.99
CA ARG A 400 21.12 -22.77 -32.52
C ARG A 400 22.19 -21.95 -31.79
N THR A 401 21.77 -20.83 -31.19
CA THR A 401 22.42 -20.25 -30.01
C THR A 401 22.14 -21.16 -28.82
N GLN A 402 23.20 -21.56 -28.11
CA GLN A 402 23.13 -22.20 -26.79
C GLN A 402 22.74 -21.14 -25.76
N ASP A 403 21.60 -21.27 -25.08
CA ASP A 403 21.57 -21.91 -23.76
C ASP A 403 20.15 -21.89 -23.14
N THR A 404 19.64 -23.11 -23.01
CA THR A 404 18.97 -23.77 -21.88
C THR A 404 18.03 -22.95 -20.99
N LEU A 405 16.75 -22.93 -21.37
CA LEU A 405 15.65 -23.50 -20.57
C LEU A 405 14.36 -23.52 -21.41
N LEU A 406 14.27 -24.44 -22.37
CA LEU A 406 12.99 -24.93 -22.91
C LEU A 406 13.24 -26.21 -23.74
N LYS A 407 12.72 -27.33 -23.22
CA LYS A 407 12.40 -28.61 -23.86
C LYS A 407 13.53 -29.62 -24.13
N SER A 408 13.60 -30.60 -23.24
CA SER A 408 13.63 -32.01 -23.64
C SER A 408 12.45 -32.73 -22.97
N TYR A 409 11.53 -33.26 -23.78
CA TYR A 409 10.64 -34.33 -23.38
C TYR A 409 10.78 -35.44 -24.41
N MET A 410 10.93 -36.67 -23.91
CA MET A 410 10.66 -37.99 -24.51
C MET A 410 11.87 -38.92 -24.67
N LEU A 411 11.55 -40.19 -24.40
CA LEU A 411 12.38 -41.41 -24.25
C LEU A 411 12.95 -41.56 -22.83
N SER A 412 12.66 -42.60 -22.06
CA SER A 412 11.82 -43.80 -22.25
C SER A 412 11.66 -44.47 -20.86
N GLU A 413 10.50 -45.09 -20.67
CA GLU A 413 10.17 -46.20 -19.75
C GLU A 413 11.03 -46.46 -18.49
N ILE A 414 10.35 -46.52 -17.33
CA ILE A 414 10.35 -47.64 -16.35
C ILE A 414 10.00 -47.11 -14.93
N HIS A 415 8.88 -47.64 -14.42
CA HIS A 415 8.40 -47.73 -13.02
C HIS A 415 7.73 -46.51 -12.33
N ALA A 416 6.41 -46.46 -12.52
CA ALA A 416 5.36 -46.47 -11.50
C ALA A 416 5.75 -46.17 -10.03
N ILE A 417 5.22 -45.07 -9.50
CA ILE A 417 4.21 -44.97 -8.42
C ILE A 417 4.16 -43.50 -8.01
N SER A 418 3.15 -42.74 -8.46
CA SER A 418 2.86 -41.43 -7.87
C SER A 418 1.36 -41.14 -7.80
N THR A 419 0.91 -41.03 -6.57
CA THR A 419 -0.40 -40.79 -5.96
C THR A 419 -1.10 -39.50 -6.48
N PRO A 420 -2.45 -39.39 -6.46
CA PRO A 420 -3.24 -38.55 -7.37
C PRO A 420 -3.57 -37.13 -6.86
N VAL A 421 -2.56 -36.34 -6.47
CA VAL A 421 -2.77 -34.94 -6.06
C VAL A 421 -2.49 -33.94 -7.19
N ILE A 422 -1.62 -34.29 -8.14
CA ILE A 422 -1.21 -33.40 -9.25
C ILE A 422 -2.21 -33.44 -10.41
N SER A 423 -2.99 -34.52 -10.56
CA SER A 423 -4.06 -34.61 -11.56
C SER A 423 -5.27 -33.71 -11.22
N HIS A 424 -5.52 -33.45 -9.93
CA HIS A 424 -6.66 -32.62 -9.52
C HIS A 424 -6.38 -31.11 -9.61
N LEU A 425 -5.11 -30.70 -9.59
CA LEU A 425 -4.73 -29.28 -9.68
C LEU A 425 -4.59 -28.77 -11.13
N ARG A 426 -4.44 -29.66 -12.13
CA ARG A 426 -4.33 -29.27 -13.54
C ARG A 426 -5.66 -29.00 -14.25
N ALA A 427 -6.80 -29.26 -13.61
CA ALA A 427 -8.13 -29.09 -14.22
C ALA A 427 -8.78 -27.71 -13.98
N ARG A 428 -8.12 -26.75 -13.30
CA ARG A 428 -8.78 -25.50 -12.85
C ARG A 428 -8.11 -24.18 -13.23
N SER A 429 -7.25 -24.15 -14.25
CA SER A 429 -6.59 -22.91 -14.67
C SER A 429 -6.33 -22.83 -16.18
N TYR A 430 -7.41 -22.81 -16.97
CA TYR A 430 -7.42 -22.19 -18.29
C TYR A 430 -8.63 -21.27 -18.38
N ALA A 431 -8.46 -20.04 -17.89
CA ALA A 431 -9.33 -18.92 -18.22
C ALA A 431 -8.41 -17.73 -18.50
N HIS A 432 -8.15 -17.49 -19.78
CA HIS A 432 -7.45 -16.31 -20.25
C HIS A 432 -8.31 -15.08 -19.95
N VAL A 433 -7.70 -14.11 -19.25
CA VAL A 433 -8.25 -12.77 -19.02
C VAL A 433 -8.08 -11.97 -20.31
N VAL A 434 -9.20 -11.58 -20.94
CA VAL A 434 -9.22 -10.57 -22.01
C VAL A 434 -10.33 -9.56 -21.70
N GLY A 435 -9.91 -8.31 -21.45
CA GLY A 435 -10.63 -7.04 -21.60
C GLY A 435 -12.06 -6.89 -21.06
N TRP A 436 -12.23 -6.13 -19.97
CA TRP A 436 -13.51 -5.52 -19.62
C TRP A 436 -13.61 -4.11 -20.21
N GLY A 437 -14.47 -3.93 -21.22
CA GLY A 437 -15.08 -2.66 -21.59
C GLY A 437 -16.58 -2.76 -21.33
N ALA A 438 -17.11 -2.05 -20.34
CA ALA A 438 -18.53 -2.06 -20.02
C ALA A 438 -19.26 -0.98 -20.83
N VAL A 439 -20.16 -1.39 -21.73
CA VAL A 439 -21.19 -0.52 -22.31
C VAL A 439 -22.48 -0.76 -21.53
N LYS A 440 -23.00 0.29 -20.90
CA LYS A 440 -24.26 0.28 -20.16
C LYS A 440 -25.40 0.59 -21.13
N VAL A 441 -26.25 -0.40 -21.43
CA VAL A 441 -27.52 -0.16 -22.13
C VAL A 441 -28.65 -0.39 -21.12
N CYS A 442 -29.44 0.65 -20.89
CA CYS A 442 -30.68 0.61 -20.11
C CYS A 442 -31.81 0.08 -20.99
N CYS A 443 -32.58 -0.90 -20.52
CA CYS A 443 -33.98 -1.10 -20.91
C CYS A 443 -34.78 -1.74 -19.76
N ASN A 444 -36.02 -1.28 -19.62
CA ASN A 444 -37.02 -1.55 -18.60
C ASN A 444 -37.61 -2.98 -18.65
N ASP A 445 -38.20 -3.33 -17.51
CA ASP A 445 -39.31 -4.26 -17.25
C ASP A 445 -39.12 -5.79 -17.30
N ASP A 446 -39.29 -6.35 -16.09
CA ASP A 446 -40.02 -7.55 -15.67
C ASP A 446 -39.81 -8.93 -16.33
N SER A 447 -39.16 -9.77 -15.52
CA SER A 447 -39.57 -11.13 -15.14
C SER A 447 -39.10 -12.35 -15.97
N ARG A 448 -38.20 -13.10 -15.30
CA ARG A 448 -37.99 -14.57 -15.27
C ARG A 448 -37.33 -15.28 -16.46
N LEU A 449 -36.13 -15.78 -16.16
CA LEU A 449 -35.56 -17.09 -16.53
C LEU A 449 -35.59 -17.47 -18.02
N PHE A 450 -34.55 -17.07 -18.77
CA PHE A 450 -34.03 -17.92 -19.85
C PHE A 450 -32.50 -17.96 -19.84
N THR A 451 -32.02 -19.19 -19.83
CA THR A 451 -30.68 -19.70 -19.51
C THR A 451 -29.76 -19.60 -20.74
N VAL A 452 -28.57 -18.99 -20.58
CA VAL A 452 -27.21 -19.25 -21.15
C VAL A 452 -27.00 -19.81 -22.58
N ALA A 453 -28.00 -20.32 -23.31
CA ALA A 453 -27.86 -20.95 -24.62
C ALA A 453 -27.83 -19.96 -25.80
N THR A 454 -28.28 -18.71 -25.63
CA THR A 454 -28.38 -17.75 -26.74
C THR A 454 -27.06 -17.00 -27.01
N GLN A 455 -26.15 -16.92 -26.03
CA GLN A 455 -24.86 -16.23 -26.18
C GLN A 455 -23.79 -17.08 -26.88
N VAL A 456 -23.89 -18.41 -26.86
CA VAL A 456 -22.95 -19.29 -27.55
C VAL A 456 -23.20 -19.33 -29.05
N ARG A 457 -24.46 -19.21 -29.50
CA ARG A 457 -24.81 -19.25 -30.93
C ARG A 457 -24.28 -18.03 -31.69
N VAL A 458 -24.45 -16.83 -31.14
CA VAL A 458 -23.94 -15.58 -31.74
C VAL A 458 -22.41 -15.59 -31.88
N TRP A 459 -21.70 -16.18 -30.90
CA TRP A 459 -20.24 -16.26 -30.92
C TRP A 459 -19.70 -17.33 -31.89
N VAL A 460 -20.38 -18.46 -32.01
CA VAL A 460 -20.02 -19.51 -32.99
C VAL A 460 -20.31 -19.07 -34.43
N ASP A 461 -21.39 -18.32 -34.65
CA ASP A 461 -21.72 -17.78 -35.97
C ASP A 461 -20.75 -16.65 -36.38
N LEU A 462 -20.30 -15.81 -35.43
CA LEU A 462 -19.27 -14.80 -35.68
C LEU A 462 -17.90 -15.44 -36.03
N LEU A 463 -17.51 -16.50 -35.31
CA LEU A 463 -16.29 -17.26 -35.61
C LEU A 463 -16.35 -18.02 -36.95
N ARG A 464 -17.54 -18.48 -37.37
CA ARG A 464 -17.74 -19.07 -38.70
C ARG A 464 -17.64 -18.01 -39.80
N LEU A 465 -18.17 -16.81 -39.57
CA LEU A 465 -18.07 -15.69 -40.50
C LEU A 465 -16.62 -15.26 -40.71
N ILE A 466 -15.85 -15.12 -39.62
CA ILE A 466 -14.43 -14.75 -39.64
C ILE A 466 -13.57 -15.82 -40.34
N ARG A 467 -13.88 -17.11 -40.15
CA ARG A 467 -13.18 -18.22 -40.83
C ARG A 467 -13.53 -18.37 -42.31
N GLN A 468 -14.71 -17.91 -42.75
CA GLN A 468 -15.05 -17.90 -44.18
C GLN A 468 -14.41 -16.74 -44.94
N THR A 469 -14.11 -15.61 -44.27
CA THR A 469 -13.53 -14.42 -44.92
C THR A 469 -12.03 -14.48 -45.17
N GLU A 470 -11.28 -15.39 -44.54
CA GLU A 470 -9.82 -15.47 -44.70
C GLU A 470 -9.33 -16.53 -45.71
N THR A 471 -10.22 -17.15 -46.50
CA THR A 471 -9.82 -18.19 -47.47
C THR A 471 -10.13 -17.93 -48.95
N THR A 472 -10.50 -16.70 -49.33
CA THR A 472 -10.85 -16.40 -50.74
C THR A 472 -10.30 -15.07 -51.29
N ALA A 473 -9.17 -14.57 -50.79
CA ALA A 473 -8.57 -13.33 -51.31
C ALA A 473 -7.05 -13.36 -51.53
N LEU A 474 -6.38 -14.51 -51.47
CA LEU A 474 -4.92 -14.60 -51.64
C LEU A 474 -4.43 -15.68 -52.63
N ILE A 475 -5.32 -16.22 -53.48
CA ILE A 475 -4.95 -17.09 -54.60
C ILE A 475 -5.65 -16.58 -55.87
N GLN A 476 -5.25 -15.39 -56.35
CA GLN A 476 -5.51 -14.97 -57.75
C GLN A 476 -4.63 -13.80 -58.22
N ARG A 477 -3.48 -13.55 -57.58
CA ARG A 477 -2.54 -12.48 -57.97
C ARG A 477 -1.17 -12.97 -58.45
N CYS A 478 -1.07 -14.23 -58.89
CA CYS A 478 0.16 -14.77 -59.47
C CYS A 478 -0.14 -15.51 -60.79
N PHE A 479 0.12 -14.81 -61.91
CA PHE A 479 0.43 -15.31 -63.26
C PHE A 479 -0.73 -15.72 -64.22
N PRO A 480 -0.54 -15.61 -65.57
CA PRO A 480 -1.38 -14.81 -66.48
C PRO A 480 -1.91 -15.60 -67.70
N PHE A 481 -2.51 -14.87 -68.67
CA PHE A 481 -2.94 -15.27 -70.02
C PHE A 481 -4.38 -15.84 -70.25
N ALA A 482 -5.13 -15.03 -71.02
CA ALA A 482 -6.12 -15.34 -72.06
C ALA A 482 -7.34 -16.25 -71.76
N LEU A 483 -8.55 -15.64 -71.80
CA LEU A 483 -9.54 -15.75 -72.90
C LEU A 483 -10.87 -15.04 -72.51
N LEU A 484 -11.29 -14.10 -73.36
CA LEU A 484 -12.65 -13.54 -73.51
C LEU A 484 -13.59 -14.60 -74.16
N PRO A 485 -14.92 -14.39 -74.37
CA PRO A 485 -15.84 -13.26 -74.07
C PRO A 485 -17.27 -13.68 -73.57
N ALA A 486 -18.18 -12.68 -73.55
CA ALA A 486 -19.65 -12.72 -73.70
C ALA A 486 -20.48 -12.92 -72.41
N SER A 487 -21.56 -12.19 -72.13
CA SER A 487 -22.33 -11.18 -72.87
C SER A 487 -23.41 -10.59 -71.93
N THR A 488 -23.94 -9.40 -72.30
CA THR A 488 -25.33 -8.92 -72.03
C THR A 488 -25.77 -8.69 -70.56
N LEU A 489 -26.51 -7.66 -70.15
CA LEU A 489 -27.32 -6.60 -70.74
C LEU A 489 -27.63 -5.59 -69.60
N GLU A 490 -27.69 -4.29 -69.91
CA GLU A 490 -28.69 -3.28 -69.48
C GLU A 490 -29.11 -3.16 -67.99
N LYS A 491 -29.35 -2.01 -67.35
CA LYS A 491 -29.70 -0.64 -67.78
C LYS A 491 -29.65 0.24 -66.51
N SER A 492 -29.09 1.45 -66.61
CA SER A 492 -29.51 2.63 -65.83
C SER A 492 -30.82 3.19 -66.46
N PRO A 493 -31.53 4.26 -65.99
CA PRO A 493 -31.04 5.38 -65.13
C PRO A 493 -32.06 6.06 -64.18
N SER A 494 -31.57 7.06 -63.42
CA SER A 494 -32.26 8.30 -62.96
C SER A 494 -33.42 8.16 -61.95
N ALA A 495 -33.78 9.10 -61.07
CA ALA A 495 -33.58 10.54 -60.97
C ALA A 495 -33.80 11.04 -59.51
N ASP A 496 -33.21 12.19 -59.19
CA ASP A 496 -33.61 13.19 -58.17
C ASP A 496 -35.01 13.78 -58.55
N PRO A 497 -35.88 14.36 -57.68
CA PRO A 497 -35.57 15.56 -56.88
C PRO A 497 -36.24 15.72 -55.48
N ARG A 498 -35.57 16.52 -54.64
CA ARG A 498 -36.05 17.54 -53.68
C ARG A 498 -37.56 17.66 -53.41
N GLU A 499 -37.93 17.82 -52.13
CA GLU A 499 -38.90 18.85 -51.71
C GLU A 499 -38.77 19.24 -50.22
N HIS A 500 -38.98 20.53 -49.97
CA HIS A 500 -39.01 21.26 -48.69
C HIS A 500 -40.41 21.22 -48.04
N THR A 501 -40.51 21.80 -46.83
CA THR A 501 -41.68 22.07 -45.94
C THR A 501 -41.92 20.96 -44.90
N ASN A 502 -42.01 21.21 -43.59
CA ASN A 502 -42.19 22.41 -42.75
C ASN A 502 -41.26 22.38 -41.53
#